data_AF-F4P2C3-F1
#
_entry.id   AF-F4P2C3-F1
#
_cell.length_a   1.000
_cell.length_b   1.000
_cell.length_c   1.000
_cell.angle_alpha   90.00
_cell.angle_beta   90.00
_cell.angle_gamma   90.00
#
_symmetry.space_group_name_H-M   'P 1'
#
loop_
_entity.id
_entity.type
_entity.pdbx_description
1 polymer ?
#
loop_
_entity_poly.entity_id
_entity_poly.type
_entity_poly.pdbx_seq_one_letter_code
_entity_poly.pdbx_strand_id
1 'polypeptide(L)'
;MPKRYLNVEYGTISTEIDVTDFEDLSGVQDAIKSEYGPAMADIDAAFIQLYTNSPTSAAASPALLDFWTAFTNYPNPLEGNTVVQLPADTYFGYFLLLHLARSGATVVYESGADQKRYLLTPNGVLEGGKHAFWQILDSSSTFYIVDGSAPVDVDAKTILVTLPRWEIWHRFSKGSCDIRYMPVWSKEELHSCRSMLFPTVPQELVESLYLKWGGIARYVLKYALVKEQQDFLDKALNISNIDSVVKSFGKYGENLDASSCLIHRSVKDGFHSGPYQFASDYVVDEIYNRVYARDRDHLIRFVSVTREIGETGQFNRALFEKHAHTVIAKGGSFKIRDLRTKLESTLQLPMDLSTLLLSNNSQVQDATNCYFRPISNIFESVDSFIKPNLLFQMTGAKDHPCKQTELCDVLEILGNPSKPELYFVVPPDRFACFTRQSYHGTDGRVLSQNDTIASVKKLTRFVLTFEPSHQ
;
A
#
# COMPACT_ATOMS: atom_id res chain seq x y z
N MET A 1 -42.74 20.95 9.62
CA MET A 1 -41.49 20.80 8.86
C MET A 1 -41.77 21.06 7.38
N PRO A 2 -40.81 21.54 6.58
CA PRO A 2 -40.99 21.59 5.13
C PRO A 2 -41.16 20.18 4.58
N LYS A 3 -42.08 20.00 3.64
CA LYS A 3 -42.31 18.71 3.00
C LYS A 3 -41.09 18.30 2.17
N ARG A 4 -40.77 17.01 2.19
CA ARG A 4 -39.64 16.41 1.46
C ARG A 4 -40.20 15.44 0.45
N TYR A 5 -39.79 15.57 -0.81
CA TYR A 5 -40.27 14.74 -1.91
C TYR A 5 -39.11 14.05 -2.62
N LEU A 6 -39.34 12.81 -3.06
CA LEU A 6 -38.40 12.02 -3.84
C LEU A 6 -38.99 11.74 -5.22
N ASN A 7 -38.34 12.24 -6.27
CA ASN A 7 -38.67 11.92 -7.64
C ASN A 7 -38.00 10.60 -8.02
N VAL A 8 -38.81 9.64 -8.45
CA VAL A 8 -38.37 8.29 -8.80
C VAL A 8 -38.76 8.03 -10.26
N GLU A 9 -37.82 7.52 -11.04
CA GLU A 9 -38.03 7.15 -12.43
C GLU A 9 -37.69 5.68 -12.65
N TYR A 10 -38.58 4.95 -13.33
CA TYR A 10 -38.35 3.57 -13.72
C TYR A 10 -38.92 3.31 -15.12
N GLY A 11 -38.03 3.00 -16.08
CA GLY A 11 -38.39 2.87 -17.48
C GLY A 11 -38.91 4.19 -18.05
N THR A 12 -40.17 4.21 -18.51
CA THR A 12 -40.85 5.43 -19.02
C THR A 12 -41.77 6.08 -17.99
N ILE A 13 -41.78 5.60 -16.74
CA ILE A 13 -42.68 6.06 -15.68
C ILE A 13 -41.88 6.92 -14.70
N SER A 14 -42.42 8.09 -14.35
CA SER A 14 -41.85 9.03 -13.38
C SER A 14 -42.92 9.36 -12.34
N THR A 15 -42.58 9.29 -11.05
CA THR A 15 -43.49 9.59 -9.93
C THR A 15 -42.78 10.33 -8.81
N GLU A 16 -43.52 11.17 -8.07
CA GLU A 16 -43.02 11.96 -6.95
C GLU A 16 -43.63 11.43 -5.64
N ILE A 17 -42.79 11.02 -4.70
CA ILE A 17 -43.19 10.38 -3.45
C ILE A 17 -42.95 11.34 -2.28
N ASP A 18 -43.99 11.63 -1.49
CA ASP A 18 -43.86 12.41 -0.24
C ASP A 18 -43.14 11.56 0.80
N VAL A 19 -41.92 11.97 1.16
CA VAL A 19 -41.05 11.27 2.13
C VAL A 19 -40.92 12.05 3.43
N THR A 20 -41.84 12.96 3.71
CA THR A 20 -41.75 13.88 4.85
C THR A 20 -41.65 13.14 6.19
N ASP A 21 -42.36 12.02 6.35
CA ASP A 21 -42.52 11.31 7.62
C ASP A 21 -41.77 9.97 7.69
N PHE A 22 -40.94 9.63 6.69
CA PHE A 22 -40.12 8.40 6.74
C PHE A 22 -38.83 8.63 7.54
N GLU A 23 -38.60 7.75 8.52
CA GLU A 23 -37.41 7.76 9.38
C GLU A 23 -36.29 6.83 8.87
N ASP A 24 -36.63 5.87 7.99
CA ASP A 24 -35.69 4.92 7.40
C ASP A 24 -35.98 4.60 5.92
N LEU A 25 -35.00 3.94 5.29
CA LEU A 25 -35.02 3.60 3.86
C LEU A 25 -36.05 2.52 3.50
N SER A 26 -36.45 1.66 4.44
CA SER A 26 -37.46 0.63 4.21
C SER A 26 -38.83 1.22 3.91
N GLY A 27 -39.25 2.24 4.67
CA GLY A 27 -40.53 2.92 4.43
C GLY A 27 -40.60 3.59 3.05
N VAL A 28 -39.47 4.10 2.56
CA VAL A 28 -39.36 4.70 1.22
C VAL A 28 -39.44 3.63 0.12
N GLN A 29 -38.78 2.48 0.31
CA GLN A 29 -38.81 1.36 -0.64
C GLN A 29 -40.20 0.73 -0.76
N ASP A 30 -40.93 0.60 0.36
CA ASP A 30 -42.30 0.09 0.37
C ASP A 30 -43.27 1.04 -0.34
N ALA A 31 -43.12 2.36 -0.16
CA ALA A 31 -43.90 3.36 -0.86
C ALA A 31 -43.67 3.33 -2.38
N ILE A 32 -42.40 3.19 -2.81
CA ILE A 32 -42.04 3.00 -4.23
C ILE A 32 -42.72 1.76 -4.79
N LYS A 33 -42.63 0.63 -4.09
CA LYS A 33 -43.26 -0.63 -4.54
C LYS A 33 -44.77 -0.52 -4.67
N SER A 34 -45.43 0.17 -3.74
CA SER A 34 -46.88 0.42 -3.79
C SER A 34 -47.29 1.24 -5.01
N GLU A 35 -46.50 2.25 -5.40
CA GLU A 35 -46.79 3.12 -6.55
C GLU A 35 -46.51 2.44 -7.91
N TYR A 36 -45.44 1.65 -8.02
CA TYR A 36 -45.09 0.96 -9.27
C TYR A 36 -45.85 -0.36 -9.49
N GLY A 37 -46.56 -0.86 -8.48
CA GLY A 37 -47.56 -1.93 -8.61
C GLY A 37 -47.04 -3.19 -9.31
N PRO A 38 -47.80 -3.79 -10.25
CA PRO A 38 -47.44 -5.04 -10.92
C PRO A 38 -46.09 -5.01 -11.67
N ALA A 39 -45.59 -3.84 -12.03
CA ALA A 39 -44.33 -3.68 -12.76
C ALA A 39 -43.08 -4.02 -11.92
N MET A 40 -43.22 -4.07 -10.58
CA MET A 40 -42.16 -4.41 -9.64
C MET A 40 -42.55 -5.56 -8.68
N ALA A 41 -43.57 -6.35 -9.02
CA ALA A 41 -44.12 -7.38 -8.14
C ALA A 41 -43.11 -8.47 -7.75
N ASP A 42 -42.18 -8.80 -8.65
CA ASP A 42 -41.20 -9.88 -8.47
C ASP A 42 -39.87 -9.42 -7.85
N ILE A 43 -39.73 -8.13 -7.53
CA ILE A 43 -38.52 -7.55 -6.93
C ILE A 43 -38.76 -7.40 -5.42
N ASP A 44 -37.94 -8.06 -4.62
CA ASP A 44 -37.97 -7.94 -3.16
C ASP A 44 -37.44 -6.54 -2.76
N ALA A 45 -38.09 -5.90 -1.78
CA ALA A 45 -37.90 -4.49 -1.43
C ALA A 45 -36.44 -4.17 -1.09
N ALA A 46 -35.74 -5.14 -0.50
CA ALA A 46 -34.30 -5.05 -0.20
C ALA A 46 -33.41 -4.86 -1.44
N PHE A 47 -33.90 -5.14 -2.65
CA PHE A 47 -33.15 -5.03 -3.91
C PHE A 47 -33.42 -3.73 -4.68
N ILE A 48 -34.30 -2.86 -4.19
CA ILE A 48 -34.57 -1.56 -4.81
C ILE A 48 -33.48 -0.56 -4.35
N GLN A 49 -32.43 -0.42 -5.15
CA GLN A 49 -31.37 0.58 -4.93
C GLN A 49 -31.74 1.92 -5.56
N LEU A 50 -31.82 2.97 -4.73
CA LEU A 50 -32.04 4.36 -5.17
C LEU A 50 -30.72 4.98 -5.60
N TYR A 51 -30.61 5.37 -6.88
CA TYR A 51 -29.48 6.14 -7.41
C TYR A 51 -29.90 7.57 -7.73
N THR A 52 -29.03 8.55 -7.46
CA THR A 52 -29.20 9.94 -7.89
C THR A 52 -28.34 10.22 -9.13
N ASN A 53 -28.88 10.98 -10.09
CA ASN A 53 -28.30 11.28 -11.41
C ASN A 53 -27.05 12.20 -11.41
N SER A 54 -26.23 12.18 -10.35
CA SER A 54 -24.96 12.92 -10.32
C SER A 54 -23.81 11.99 -10.70
N PRO A 55 -23.06 12.25 -11.79
CA PRO A 55 -21.91 11.41 -12.20
C PRO A 55 -20.71 11.49 -11.25
N THR A 56 -20.82 12.26 -10.16
CA THR A 56 -19.78 12.44 -9.16
C THR A 56 -20.37 12.19 -7.78
N SER A 57 -20.30 10.94 -7.32
CA SER A 57 -20.04 10.50 -5.94
C SER A 57 -20.69 9.13 -5.64
N ALA A 58 -20.04 8.38 -4.75
CA ALA A 58 -20.48 7.14 -4.10
C ALA A 58 -20.19 5.82 -4.84
N ALA A 59 -18.92 5.38 -4.82
CA ALA A 59 -18.49 3.98 -4.54
C ALA A 59 -17.02 3.71 -4.92
N ALA A 60 -16.42 4.52 -5.80
CA ALA A 60 -15.04 4.34 -6.23
C ALA A 60 -14.08 5.14 -5.33
N SER A 61 -13.05 4.48 -4.79
CA SER A 61 -11.99 5.14 -4.05
C SER A 61 -11.11 5.98 -4.99
N PRO A 62 -10.51 7.10 -4.55
CA PRO A 62 -9.57 7.89 -5.37
C PRO A 62 -8.52 7.09 -6.14
N ALA A 63 -7.85 6.11 -5.54
CA ALA A 63 -6.90 5.23 -6.23
C ALA A 63 -7.59 4.30 -7.23
N LEU A 64 -8.84 3.87 -7.00
CA LEU A 64 -9.63 3.15 -8.01
C LEU A 64 -10.03 4.07 -9.16
N LEU A 65 -10.33 5.35 -8.89
CA LEU A 65 -10.65 6.35 -9.90
C LEU A 65 -9.41 6.82 -10.68
N ASP A 66 -8.26 6.96 -10.03
CA ASP A 66 -6.96 7.26 -10.63
C ASP A 66 -6.46 6.07 -11.43
N PHE A 67 -6.59 4.85 -10.88
CA PHE A 67 -6.38 3.60 -11.61
C PHE A 67 -7.28 3.57 -12.82
N TRP A 68 -8.58 3.81 -12.66
CA TRP A 68 -9.52 3.83 -13.77
C TRP A 68 -9.18 4.87 -14.82
N THR A 69 -8.79 6.08 -14.40
CA THR A 69 -8.43 7.18 -15.29
C THR A 69 -7.19 6.84 -16.09
N ALA A 70 -6.15 6.29 -15.47
CA ALA A 70 -4.96 5.83 -16.20
C ALA A 70 -5.20 4.52 -16.98
N PHE A 71 -6.08 3.66 -16.48
CA PHE A 71 -6.54 2.46 -17.17
C PHE A 71 -7.46 2.81 -18.34
N THR A 72 -7.89 4.05 -18.53
CA THR A 72 -8.61 4.46 -19.73
C THR A 72 -7.81 5.45 -20.58
N ASN A 73 -6.71 5.98 -20.03
CA ASN A 73 -5.81 6.93 -20.71
C ASN A 73 -4.45 6.30 -21.03
N TYR A 74 -4.22 6.12 -22.33
CA TYR A 74 -2.97 5.90 -23.07
C TYR A 74 -1.81 5.08 -22.44
N PRO A 75 -1.42 3.95 -23.06
CA PRO A 75 -2.24 3.19 -24.01
C PRO A 75 -3.47 2.68 -23.27
N ASN A 76 -4.65 2.84 -23.88
CA ASN A 76 -5.91 2.41 -23.29
C ASN A 76 -5.93 0.86 -23.27
N PRO A 77 -5.82 0.20 -22.11
CA PRO A 77 -5.84 -1.25 -21.97
C PRO A 77 -7.20 -1.87 -22.39
N LEU A 78 -8.23 -1.07 -22.69
CA LEU A 78 -9.46 -1.51 -23.36
C LEU A 78 -9.31 -1.68 -24.88
N GLU A 79 -8.16 -1.33 -25.46
CA GLU A 79 -7.86 -1.50 -26.89
C GLU A 79 -7.12 -2.80 -27.20
N GLY A 80 -6.64 -3.53 -26.19
CA GLY A 80 -5.90 -4.77 -26.36
C GLY A 80 -6.01 -5.72 -25.17
N ASN A 81 -5.25 -6.81 -25.21
CA ASN A 81 -5.20 -7.78 -24.13
C ASN A 81 -4.44 -7.22 -22.93
N THR A 82 -5.00 -7.37 -21.73
CA THR A 82 -4.46 -6.74 -20.54
C THR A 82 -4.46 -7.68 -19.33
N VAL A 83 -3.39 -7.67 -18.55
CA VAL A 83 -3.34 -8.24 -17.21
C VAL A 83 -3.42 -7.14 -16.18
N VAL A 84 -4.38 -7.24 -15.26
CA VAL A 84 -4.47 -6.41 -14.06
C VAL A 84 -4.12 -7.26 -12.85
N GLN A 85 -2.94 -7.02 -12.30
CA GLN A 85 -2.49 -7.67 -11.08
C GLN A 85 -2.98 -6.93 -9.83
N LEU A 86 -3.61 -7.66 -8.93
CA LEU A 86 -4.21 -7.14 -7.70
C LEU A 86 -3.31 -7.39 -6.48
N PRO A 87 -3.27 -6.47 -5.50
CA PRO A 87 -2.49 -6.64 -4.27
C PRO A 87 -3.13 -7.67 -3.30
N ALA A 88 -4.45 -7.85 -3.39
CA ALA A 88 -5.28 -8.86 -2.74
C ALA A 88 -6.57 -8.99 -3.56
N ASP A 89 -7.45 -10.00 -3.39
CA ASP A 89 -8.66 -9.99 -4.24
C ASP A 89 -9.50 -8.72 -3.97
N THR A 90 -9.92 -8.10 -5.06
CA THR A 90 -10.64 -6.83 -5.08
C THR A 90 -11.93 -7.00 -5.88
N TYR A 91 -12.82 -6.01 -5.79
CA TYR A 91 -14.04 -5.97 -6.63
C TYR A 91 -13.79 -5.36 -8.02
N PHE A 92 -12.53 -5.24 -8.45
CA PHE A 92 -12.19 -4.53 -9.69
C PHE A 92 -12.79 -5.19 -10.94
N GLY A 93 -12.84 -6.53 -11.00
CA GLY A 93 -13.51 -7.26 -12.08
C GLY A 93 -14.99 -6.89 -12.21
N TYR A 94 -15.71 -6.74 -11.09
CA TYR A 94 -17.11 -6.31 -11.10
C TYR A 94 -17.27 -4.83 -11.48
N PHE A 95 -16.33 -3.97 -11.10
CA PHE A 95 -16.34 -2.57 -11.52
C PHE A 95 -16.16 -2.45 -13.04
N LEU A 96 -15.22 -3.20 -13.62
CA LEU A 96 -15.05 -3.30 -15.08
C LEU A 96 -16.33 -3.80 -15.76
N LEU A 97 -16.92 -4.86 -15.21
CA LEU A 97 -18.15 -5.44 -15.70
C LEU A 97 -19.29 -4.43 -15.73
N LEU A 98 -19.50 -3.70 -14.63
CA LEU A 98 -20.52 -2.66 -14.52
C LEU A 98 -20.27 -1.52 -15.51
N HIS A 99 -19.02 -1.08 -15.66
CA HIS A 99 -18.66 -0.01 -16.60
C HIS A 99 -18.97 -0.42 -18.05
N LEU A 100 -18.52 -1.60 -18.47
CA LEU A 100 -18.75 -2.11 -19.82
C LEU A 100 -20.23 -2.41 -20.09
N ALA A 101 -20.96 -2.90 -19.09
CA ALA A 101 -22.40 -3.08 -19.21
C ALA A 101 -23.12 -1.75 -19.44
N ARG A 102 -22.71 -0.68 -18.74
CA ARG A 102 -23.27 0.67 -18.90
C ARG A 102 -22.96 1.30 -20.26
N SER A 103 -21.87 0.91 -20.92
CA SER A 103 -21.58 1.35 -22.29
C SER A 103 -22.30 0.54 -23.36
N GLY A 104 -23.13 -0.45 -22.96
CA GLY A 104 -23.84 -1.35 -23.87
C GLY A 104 -22.93 -2.39 -24.52
N ALA A 105 -21.72 -2.61 -23.99
CA ALA A 105 -20.81 -3.60 -24.53
C ALA A 105 -21.29 -5.03 -24.27
N THR A 106 -20.90 -5.95 -25.14
CA THR A 106 -21.05 -7.38 -24.89
C THR A 106 -19.85 -7.86 -24.08
N VAL A 107 -20.11 -8.48 -22.93
CA VAL A 107 -19.05 -8.91 -21.99
C VAL A 107 -19.25 -10.37 -21.64
N VAL A 108 -18.20 -11.18 -21.75
CA VAL A 108 -18.14 -12.51 -21.15
C VAL A 108 -17.28 -12.39 -19.89
N TYR A 109 -17.85 -12.70 -18.72
CA TYR A 109 -17.15 -12.75 -17.45
C TYR A 109 -16.89 -14.20 -17.07
N GLU A 110 -15.63 -14.60 -16.91
CA GLU A 110 -15.24 -15.91 -16.40
C GLU A 110 -14.76 -15.80 -14.96
N SER A 111 -15.41 -16.52 -14.06
CA SER A 111 -14.99 -16.59 -12.66
C SER A 111 -14.22 -17.89 -12.40
N GLY A 112 -12.99 -17.73 -11.90
CA GLY A 112 -12.17 -18.82 -11.43
C GLY A 112 -12.71 -19.49 -10.16
N ALA A 113 -13.58 -18.82 -9.39
CA ALA A 113 -14.11 -19.35 -8.13
C ALA A 113 -15.18 -20.42 -8.35
N ASP A 114 -16.09 -20.19 -9.29
CA ASP A 114 -17.22 -21.08 -9.61
C ASP A 114 -17.03 -21.86 -10.93
N GLN A 115 -15.95 -21.57 -11.68
CA GLN A 115 -15.63 -22.18 -12.98
C GLN A 115 -16.77 -22.00 -14.01
N LYS A 116 -17.44 -20.85 -13.98
CA LYS A 116 -18.54 -20.49 -14.88
C LYS A 116 -18.19 -19.28 -15.76
N ARG A 117 -18.99 -19.12 -16.81
CA ARG A 117 -19.02 -17.92 -17.64
C ARG A 117 -20.38 -17.26 -17.56
N TYR A 118 -20.38 -15.93 -17.57
CA TYR A 118 -21.57 -15.11 -17.61
C TYR A 118 -21.48 -14.21 -18.83
N LEU A 119 -22.44 -14.32 -19.75
CA LEU A 119 -22.56 -13.45 -20.91
C LEU A 119 -23.52 -12.30 -20.56
N LEU A 120 -23.00 -11.09 -20.56
CA LEU A 120 -23.75 -9.86 -20.38
C LEU A 120 -23.92 -9.18 -21.74
N THR A 121 -25.17 -8.85 -22.04
CA THR A 121 -25.57 -8.11 -23.24
C THR A 121 -26.53 -6.99 -22.82
N PRO A 122 -26.82 -6.02 -23.71
CA PRO A 122 -27.88 -5.05 -23.47
C PRO A 122 -29.26 -5.67 -23.21
N ASN A 123 -29.46 -6.92 -23.64
CA ASN A 123 -30.74 -7.63 -23.54
C ASN A 123 -30.83 -8.55 -22.32
N GLY A 124 -29.79 -8.61 -21.47
CA GLY A 124 -29.78 -9.41 -20.24
C GLY A 124 -28.50 -10.21 -20.04
N VAL A 125 -28.54 -11.08 -19.02
CA VAL A 125 -27.42 -11.89 -18.55
C VAL A 125 -27.74 -13.38 -18.71
N LEU A 126 -26.80 -14.14 -19.28
CA LEU A 126 -26.90 -15.59 -19.44
C LEU A 126 -25.75 -16.27 -18.72
N GLU A 127 -26.07 -17.30 -17.93
CA GLU A 127 -25.08 -18.15 -17.28
C GLU A 127 -24.74 -19.36 -18.16
N GLY A 128 -23.47 -19.75 -18.17
CA GLY A 128 -23.00 -20.96 -18.80
C GLY A 128 -21.80 -21.59 -18.09
N GLY A 129 -21.49 -22.84 -18.44
CA GLY A 129 -20.28 -23.49 -17.96
C GLY A 129 -19.00 -22.89 -18.57
N LYS A 130 -17.83 -23.35 -18.12
CA LYS A 130 -16.51 -22.90 -18.59
C LYS A 130 -16.28 -23.02 -20.11
N HIS A 131 -17.06 -23.84 -20.81
CA HIS A 131 -16.99 -24.00 -22.26
C HIS A 131 -18.16 -23.33 -23.00
N ALA A 132 -18.93 -22.47 -22.32
CA ALA A 132 -19.99 -21.70 -22.96
C ALA A 132 -19.44 -20.48 -23.70
N PHE A 133 -20.27 -19.97 -24.62
CA PHE A 133 -20.09 -18.69 -25.33
C PHE A 133 -18.86 -18.57 -26.25
N TRP A 134 -18.25 -19.67 -26.69
CA TRP A 134 -17.09 -19.64 -27.62
C TRP A 134 -17.33 -18.78 -28.86
N GLN A 135 -18.49 -18.93 -29.52
CA GLN A 135 -18.84 -18.13 -30.70
C GLN A 135 -18.91 -16.62 -30.42
N ILE A 136 -19.19 -16.22 -29.17
CA ILE A 136 -19.23 -14.82 -28.75
C ILE A 136 -17.81 -14.31 -28.45
N LEU A 137 -16.94 -15.20 -27.93
CA LEU A 137 -15.53 -14.92 -27.69
C LEU A 137 -14.69 -14.85 -28.99
N ASP A 138 -15.15 -15.44 -30.09
CA ASP A 138 -14.55 -15.31 -31.43
C ASP A 138 -14.86 -13.94 -32.10
N SER A 139 -15.26 -12.93 -31.31
CA SER A 139 -15.55 -11.58 -31.80
C SER A 139 -14.68 -10.56 -31.10
N SER A 140 -13.93 -9.77 -31.88
CA SER A 140 -13.08 -8.68 -31.39
C SER A 140 -13.86 -7.48 -30.82
N SER A 141 -15.19 -7.43 -30.99
CA SER A 141 -16.07 -6.45 -30.36
C SER A 141 -16.52 -6.85 -28.95
N THR A 142 -16.31 -8.12 -28.57
CA THR A 142 -16.62 -8.65 -27.24
C THR A 142 -15.48 -8.34 -26.28
N PHE A 143 -15.82 -8.00 -25.04
CA PHE A 143 -14.88 -7.97 -23.93
C PHE A 143 -14.94 -9.29 -23.17
N TYR A 144 -13.78 -9.85 -22.84
CA TYR A 144 -13.65 -11.07 -22.06
C TYR A 144 -12.91 -10.76 -20.76
N ILE A 145 -13.65 -10.67 -19.65
CA ILE A 145 -13.05 -10.46 -18.32
C ILE A 145 -12.84 -11.83 -17.69
N VAL A 146 -11.61 -12.12 -17.29
CA VAL A 146 -11.24 -13.38 -16.62
C VAL A 146 -10.77 -13.06 -15.22
N ASP A 147 -11.50 -13.52 -14.21
CA ASP A 147 -11.17 -13.27 -12.80
C ASP A 147 -10.60 -14.53 -12.15
N GLY A 148 -9.32 -14.48 -11.77
CA GLY A 148 -8.68 -15.52 -10.96
C GLY A 148 -8.45 -16.86 -11.67
N SER A 149 -8.54 -16.92 -13.00
CA SER A 149 -8.28 -18.13 -13.80
C SER A 149 -7.46 -17.83 -15.06
N ALA A 150 -6.86 -18.87 -15.65
CA ALA A 150 -6.06 -18.72 -16.87
C ALA A 150 -6.98 -18.48 -18.07
N PRO A 151 -6.81 -17.38 -18.83
CA PRO A 151 -7.61 -17.11 -20.01
C PRO A 151 -7.42 -18.17 -21.10
N VAL A 152 -8.46 -18.35 -21.91
CA VAL A 152 -8.37 -19.08 -23.18
C VAL A 152 -7.94 -18.13 -24.31
N ASP A 153 -7.33 -18.68 -25.35
CA ASP A 153 -6.92 -17.92 -26.54
C ASP A 153 -8.14 -17.67 -27.44
N VAL A 154 -8.52 -16.41 -27.62
CA VAL A 154 -9.75 -15.96 -28.30
C VAL A 154 -9.54 -14.59 -28.94
N ASP A 155 -10.39 -14.23 -29.92
CA ASP A 155 -10.32 -12.94 -30.61
C ASP A 155 -10.88 -11.77 -29.78
N ALA A 156 -11.71 -12.07 -28.76
CA ALA A 156 -12.24 -11.08 -27.83
C ALA A 156 -11.14 -10.34 -27.06
N LYS A 157 -11.39 -9.07 -26.76
CA LYS A 157 -10.50 -8.23 -25.96
C LYS A 157 -10.44 -8.75 -24.53
N THR A 158 -9.32 -9.35 -24.16
CA THR A 158 -9.22 -10.11 -22.92
C THR A 158 -8.57 -9.29 -21.81
N ILE A 159 -9.30 -9.14 -20.70
CA ILE A 159 -8.83 -8.48 -19.48
C ILE A 159 -8.75 -9.54 -18.37
N LEU A 160 -7.53 -9.98 -18.08
CA LEU A 160 -7.25 -10.88 -16.97
C LEU A 160 -7.10 -10.08 -15.68
N VAL A 161 -8.02 -10.25 -14.74
CA VAL A 161 -7.92 -9.73 -13.38
C VAL A 161 -7.43 -10.86 -12.48
N THR A 162 -6.29 -10.70 -11.83
CA THR A 162 -5.69 -11.79 -11.07
C THR A 162 -4.81 -11.31 -9.94
N LEU A 163 -4.74 -12.10 -8.86
CA LEU A 163 -3.60 -12.03 -7.95
C LEU A 163 -2.30 -12.32 -8.73
N PRO A 164 -1.11 -11.98 -8.21
CA PRO A 164 0.13 -12.12 -8.97
C PRO A 164 0.60 -13.57 -9.19
N ARG A 165 -0.29 -14.53 -9.46
CA ARG A 165 -0.03 -15.95 -9.67
C ARG A 165 0.65 -16.19 -11.01
N TRP A 166 1.97 -16.42 -10.99
CA TRP A 166 2.78 -16.62 -12.19
C TRP A 166 2.16 -17.63 -13.16
N GLU A 167 1.64 -18.74 -12.66
CA GLU A 167 1.05 -19.82 -13.46
C GLU A 167 -0.14 -19.35 -14.31
N ILE A 168 -0.87 -18.33 -13.84
CA ILE A 168 -2.08 -17.82 -14.47
C ILE A 168 -1.73 -16.83 -15.58
N TRP A 169 -0.90 -15.84 -15.29
CA TRP A 169 -0.69 -14.71 -16.20
C TRP A 169 0.51 -14.88 -17.14
N HIS A 170 1.56 -15.63 -16.77
CA HIS A 170 2.81 -15.69 -17.55
C HIS A 170 2.62 -16.22 -18.97
N ARG A 171 1.74 -17.21 -19.15
CA ARG A 171 1.49 -17.74 -20.50
C ARG A 171 0.73 -16.73 -21.36
N PHE A 172 -0.25 -16.05 -20.76
CA PHE A 172 -1.06 -15.04 -21.43
C PHE A 172 -0.24 -13.80 -21.80
N SER A 173 0.69 -13.38 -20.94
CA SER A 173 1.55 -12.21 -21.18
C SER A 173 2.64 -12.40 -22.24
N LYS A 174 2.85 -13.63 -22.77
CA LYS A 174 3.76 -13.86 -23.89
C LYS A 174 3.24 -13.31 -25.22
N GLY A 175 1.94 -13.07 -25.33
CA GLY A 175 1.33 -12.39 -26.47
C GLY A 175 1.53 -10.87 -26.42
N SER A 176 0.92 -10.14 -27.35
CA SER A 176 0.82 -8.67 -27.27
C SER A 176 -0.15 -8.31 -26.15
N CYS A 177 0.36 -8.21 -24.92
CA CYS A 177 -0.42 -7.97 -23.73
C CYS A 177 0.23 -6.91 -22.84
N ASP A 178 -0.58 -5.98 -22.37
CA ASP A 178 -0.16 -4.96 -21.43
C ASP A 178 -0.36 -5.42 -19.98
N ILE A 179 0.54 -5.04 -19.06
CA ILE A 179 0.44 -5.45 -17.65
C ILE A 179 0.35 -4.20 -16.77
N ARG A 180 -0.72 -4.15 -15.97
CA ARG A 180 -1.03 -3.10 -15.03
C ARG A 180 -1.15 -3.66 -13.61
N TYR A 181 -0.74 -2.89 -12.62
CA TYR A 181 -0.69 -3.28 -11.23
C TYR A 181 -1.53 -2.33 -10.39
N MET A 182 -2.48 -2.87 -9.63
CA MET A 182 -3.32 -2.06 -8.76
C MET A 182 -2.58 -1.77 -7.44
N PRO A 183 -2.53 -0.51 -6.96
CA PRO A 183 -1.93 -0.19 -5.68
C PRO A 183 -2.82 -0.67 -4.52
N VAL A 184 -2.22 -0.76 -3.33
CA VAL A 184 -2.98 -0.87 -2.07
C VAL A 184 -3.74 0.43 -1.79
N TRP A 185 -4.72 0.39 -0.90
CA TRP A 185 -5.55 1.54 -0.59
C TRP A 185 -4.85 2.51 0.36
N SER A 186 -5.03 3.80 0.15
CA SER A 186 -4.61 4.85 1.08
C SER A 186 -5.47 4.87 2.34
N LYS A 187 -4.98 5.55 3.39
CA LYS A 187 -5.72 5.72 4.65
C LYS A 187 -7.05 6.46 4.42
N GLU A 188 -7.05 7.48 3.58
CA GLU A 188 -8.22 8.30 3.23
C GLU A 188 -9.29 7.47 2.52
N GLU A 189 -8.87 6.60 1.60
CA GLU A 189 -9.74 5.69 0.88
C GLU A 189 -10.42 4.69 1.81
N LEU A 190 -9.64 4.13 2.75
CA LEU A 190 -10.12 3.18 3.74
C LEU A 190 -11.14 3.83 4.68
N HIS A 191 -10.89 5.05 5.16
CA HIS A 191 -11.86 5.76 6.00
C HIS A 191 -13.15 6.11 5.24
N SER A 192 -13.04 6.52 3.98
CA SER A 192 -14.19 6.81 3.13
C SER A 192 -15.03 5.55 2.87
N CYS A 193 -14.39 4.42 2.57
CA CYS A 193 -15.08 3.16 2.39
C CYS A 193 -15.68 2.64 3.71
N ARG A 194 -14.97 2.80 4.82
CA ARG A 194 -15.46 2.44 6.15
C ARG A 194 -16.75 3.16 6.50
N SER A 195 -16.83 4.48 6.28
CA SER A 195 -18.03 5.25 6.62
C SER A 195 -19.26 4.83 5.83
N MET A 196 -19.08 4.38 4.58
CA MET A 196 -20.17 3.97 3.69
C MET A 196 -20.58 2.51 3.87
N LEU A 197 -19.61 1.59 3.91
CA LEU A 197 -19.86 0.14 3.77
C LEU A 197 -19.58 -0.66 5.05
N PHE A 198 -18.78 -0.11 5.97
CA PHE A 198 -18.39 -0.80 7.20
C PHE A 198 -18.56 0.10 8.44
N PRO A 199 -19.73 0.73 8.65
CA PRO A 199 -19.92 1.73 9.71
C PRO A 199 -19.69 1.15 11.11
N THR A 200 -19.84 -0.17 11.28
CA THR A 200 -19.59 -0.90 12.53
C THR A 200 -18.11 -1.08 12.87
N VAL A 201 -17.20 -0.93 11.90
CA VAL A 201 -15.76 -1.00 12.16
C VAL A 201 -15.30 0.33 12.79
N PRO A 202 -14.73 0.34 14.01
CA PRO A 202 -14.27 1.56 14.64
C PRO A 202 -13.14 2.24 13.85
N GLN A 203 -13.11 3.57 13.85
CA GLN A 203 -12.08 4.34 13.14
C GLN A 203 -10.67 3.98 13.64
N GLU A 204 -10.47 3.94 14.96
CA GLU A 204 -9.17 3.61 15.57
C GLU A 204 -8.69 2.20 15.17
N LEU A 205 -9.62 1.25 15.00
CA LEU A 205 -9.30 -0.09 14.55
C LEU A 205 -8.79 -0.07 13.10
N VAL A 206 -9.42 0.70 12.20
CA VAL A 206 -8.92 0.91 10.83
C VAL A 206 -7.49 1.43 10.84
N GLU A 207 -7.17 2.39 11.71
CA GLU A 207 -5.82 2.96 11.80
C GLU A 207 -4.80 1.92 12.26
N SER A 208 -5.12 1.15 13.30
CA SER A 208 -4.23 0.08 13.79
C SER A 208 -4.03 -1.03 12.76
N LEU A 209 -5.09 -1.42 12.05
CA LEU A 209 -5.04 -2.44 11.02
C LEU A 209 -4.33 -1.95 9.76
N TYR A 210 -4.42 -0.66 9.42
CA TYR A 210 -3.65 -0.08 8.33
C TYR A 210 -2.15 -0.18 8.61
N LEU A 211 -1.72 0.18 9.82
CA LEU A 211 -0.32 0.03 10.26
C LEU A 211 0.13 -1.44 10.26
N LYS A 212 -0.78 -2.38 10.54
CA LYS A 212 -0.50 -3.82 10.52
C LYS A 212 -0.41 -4.39 9.10
N TRP A 213 -1.40 -4.09 8.24
CA TRP A 213 -1.65 -4.79 6.97
C TRP A 213 -1.29 -4.02 5.70
N GLY A 214 -0.92 -2.74 5.78
CA GLY A 214 -0.39 -2.01 4.63
C GLY A 214 -1.41 -1.75 3.51
N GLY A 215 -2.53 -1.09 3.83
CA GLY A 215 -3.51 -0.67 2.83
C GLY A 215 -4.35 -1.80 2.19
N ILE A 216 -4.19 -3.05 2.63
CA ILE A 216 -5.00 -4.17 2.11
C ILE A 216 -6.43 -4.08 2.66
N ALA A 217 -7.33 -3.44 1.91
CA ALA A 217 -8.69 -3.11 2.33
C ALA A 217 -9.49 -4.29 2.91
N ARG A 218 -9.25 -5.51 2.43
CA ARG A 218 -9.90 -6.72 2.96
C ARG A 218 -9.63 -6.92 4.45
N TYR A 219 -8.36 -6.87 4.85
CA TYR A 219 -7.98 -7.11 6.25
C TYR A 219 -8.24 -5.90 7.14
N VAL A 220 -8.21 -4.70 6.56
CA VAL A 220 -8.48 -3.45 7.28
C VAL A 220 -9.98 -3.20 7.50
N LEU A 221 -10.85 -3.65 6.58
CA LEU A 221 -12.29 -3.40 6.63
C LEU A 221 -13.12 -4.67 6.79
N LYS A 222 -13.19 -5.51 5.74
CA LYS A 222 -14.07 -6.69 5.69
C LYS A 222 -13.79 -7.69 6.82
N TYR A 223 -12.52 -7.88 7.16
CA TYR A 223 -12.07 -8.81 8.19
C TYR A 223 -11.60 -8.13 9.47
N ALA A 224 -11.88 -6.83 9.64
CA ALA A 224 -11.42 -6.07 10.80
C ALA A 224 -11.84 -6.71 12.13
N LEU A 225 -13.07 -7.26 12.18
CA LEU A 225 -13.68 -7.86 13.36
C LEU A 225 -13.64 -9.41 13.35
N VAL A 226 -12.90 -10.03 12.42
CA VAL A 226 -12.84 -11.49 12.27
C VAL A 226 -11.47 -12.00 12.73
N LYS A 227 -11.40 -12.52 13.96
CA LYS A 227 -10.14 -12.89 14.61
C LYS A 227 -9.32 -13.90 13.78
N GLU A 228 -9.95 -14.94 13.27
CA GLU A 228 -9.27 -16.02 12.54
C GLU A 228 -8.60 -15.50 11.25
N GLN A 229 -9.17 -14.47 10.64
CA GLN A 229 -8.61 -13.78 9.48
C GLN A 229 -7.48 -12.84 9.89
N GLN A 230 -7.58 -12.21 11.08
CA GLN A 230 -6.50 -11.40 11.63
C GLN A 230 -5.27 -12.24 12.00
N ASP A 231 -5.48 -13.46 12.49
CA ASP A 231 -4.43 -14.44 12.83
C ASP A 231 -3.69 -14.98 11.59
N PHE A 232 -4.20 -14.69 10.38
CA PHE A 232 -3.57 -15.13 9.14
C PHE A 232 -2.20 -14.47 8.92
N LEU A 233 -2.00 -13.22 9.38
CA LEU A 233 -0.69 -12.59 9.32
C LEU A 233 0.33 -13.35 10.17
N ASP A 234 -0.05 -13.80 11.37
CA ASP A 234 0.84 -14.54 12.25
C ASP A 234 1.25 -15.89 11.66
N LYS A 235 0.33 -16.55 10.94
CA LYS A 235 0.64 -17.76 10.18
C LYS A 235 1.63 -17.47 9.06
N ALA A 236 1.43 -16.38 8.32
CA ALA A 236 2.35 -15.94 7.27
C ALA A 236 3.74 -15.59 7.83
N LEU A 237 3.78 -14.98 9.01
CA LEU A 237 4.99 -14.59 9.74
C LEU A 237 5.74 -15.77 10.37
N ASN A 238 5.24 -17.02 10.26
CA ASN A 238 5.96 -18.20 10.75
C ASN A 238 7.15 -18.58 9.86
N ILE A 239 8.05 -17.63 9.64
CA ILE A 239 9.23 -17.75 8.82
C ILE A 239 10.41 -18.20 9.71
N SER A 240 11.21 -19.13 9.21
CA SER A 240 12.30 -19.75 9.97
C SER A 240 13.62 -18.98 9.88
N ASN A 241 13.92 -18.37 8.75
CA ASN A 241 15.16 -17.63 8.50
C ASN A 241 14.98 -16.62 7.35
N ILE A 242 15.99 -15.77 7.15
CA ILE A 242 15.96 -14.72 6.13
C ILE A 242 15.92 -15.26 4.68
N ASP A 243 16.47 -16.44 4.42
CA ASP A 243 16.37 -17.07 3.10
C ASP A 243 14.93 -17.49 2.79
N SER A 244 14.19 -17.95 3.80
CA SER A 244 12.77 -18.29 3.67
C SER A 244 11.93 -17.04 3.42
N VAL A 245 12.30 -15.90 4.02
CA VAL A 245 11.79 -14.57 3.63
C VAL A 245 12.09 -14.43 2.14
N VAL A 246 13.35 -14.26 1.72
CA VAL A 246 13.77 -13.99 0.32
C VAL A 246 13.21 -14.98 -0.71
N LYS A 247 13.11 -16.28 -0.41
CA LYS A 247 12.56 -17.32 -1.30
C LYS A 247 11.05 -17.25 -1.46
N SER A 248 10.33 -16.68 -0.49
CA SER A 248 8.88 -16.44 -0.58
C SER A 248 8.57 -15.25 -1.51
N PHE A 249 9.56 -14.44 -1.87
CA PHE A 249 9.42 -13.34 -2.82
C PHE A 249 9.52 -13.87 -4.25
N GLY A 250 8.59 -13.46 -5.12
CA GLY A 250 8.60 -13.82 -6.54
C GLY A 250 8.22 -15.27 -6.86
N LYS A 251 8.07 -16.15 -5.86
CA LYS A 251 7.51 -17.49 -6.03
C LYS A 251 6.08 -17.53 -5.54
N TYR A 252 5.19 -17.44 -6.51
CA TYR A 252 3.78 -17.73 -6.33
C TYR A 252 3.60 -19.25 -6.40
N GLY A 253 3.02 -19.83 -5.36
CA GLY A 253 2.77 -21.26 -5.21
C GLY A 253 1.61 -21.46 -4.23
N GLU A 254 1.33 -22.69 -3.79
CA GLU A 254 0.13 -23.05 -3.00
C GLU A 254 -0.11 -22.21 -1.72
N ASN A 255 0.89 -21.48 -1.20
CA ASN A 255 0.80 -20.55 -0.06
C ASN A 255 0.74 -19.05 -0.44
N LEU A 256 0.14 -18.75 -1.60
CA LEU A 256 -0.01 -17.40 -2.16
C LEU A 256 -0.59 -16.38 -1.17
N ASP A 257 -1.62 -16.76 -0.41
CA ASP A 257 -2.32 -15.87 0.52
C ASP A 257 -1.37 -15.30 1.58
N ALA A 258 -0.42 -16.12 2.10
CA ALA A 258 0.54 -15.69 3.10
C ALA A 258 1.56 -14.67 2.54
N SER A 259 2.01 -14.86 1.30
CA SER A 259 2.99 -13.97 0.66
C SER A 259 2.41 -12.58 0.37
N SER A 260 1.16 -12.49 -0.08
CA SER A 260 0.47 -11.21 -0.34
C SER A 260 0.21 -10.40 0.94
N CYS A 261 0.20 -11.05 2.10
CA CYS A 261 0.03 -10.38 3.39
C CYS A 261 1.32 -9.75 3.91
N LEU A 262 2.48 -10.22 3.42
CA LEU A 262 3.79 -9.78 3.90
C LEU A 262 4.46 -8.79 2.95
N ILE A 263 4.09 -8.83 1.68
CA ILE A 263 4.82 -8.19 0.59
C ILE A 263 3.81 -7.71 -0.44
N HIS A 264 3.95 -6.45 -0.86
CA HIS A 264 3.23 -5.94 -2.01
C HIS A 264 4.20 -5.34 -3.02
N ARG A 265 3.69 -5.14 -4.24
CA ARG A 265 4.44 -4.52 -5.31
C ARG A 265 4.10 -3.03 -5.31
N SER A 266 5.11 -2.18 -5.21
CA SER A 266 4.91 -0.74 -5.43
C SER A 266 4.50 -0.49 -6.88
N VAL A 267 3.74 0.57 -7.10
CA VAL A 267 3.16 0.89 -8.40
C VAL A 267 3.73 2.21 -8.88
N LYS A 268 4.27 2.24 -10.11
CA LYS A 268 4.78 3.45 -10.75
C LYS A 268 3.66 4.16 -11.53
N ASP A 269 3.94 5.36 -12.02
CA ASP A 269 3.07 6.10 -12.93
C ASP A 269 2.57 5.23 -14.09
N GLY A 270 1.30 5.44 -14.46
CA GLY A 270 0.62 4.61 -15.46
C GLY A 270 0.40 3.15 -14.99
N PHE A 271 0.49 2.88 -13.70
CA PHE A 271 0.22 1.58 -13.09
C PHE A 271 1.16 0.46 -13.52
N HIS A 272 2.41 0.81 -13.83
CA HIS A 272 3.46 -0.16 -14.16
C HIS A 272 4.13 -0.73 -12.91
N SER A 273 4.81 -1.87 -13.07
CA SER A 273 5.50 -2.53 -11.97
C SER A 273 6.59 -1.64 -11.36
N GLY A 274 6.46 -1.39 -10.07
CA GLY A 274 7.54 -0.98 -9.20
C GLY A 274 8.23 -2.18 -8.53
N PRO A 275 9.24 -1.90 -7.70
CA PRO A 275 9.88 -2.91 -6.86
C PRO A 275 8.93 -3.46 -5.78
N TYR A 276 9.22 -4.66 -5.28
CA TYR A 276 8.52 -5.25 -4.13
C TYR A 276 8.97 -4.61 -2.81
N GLN A 277 8.01 -4.49 -1.89
CA GLN A 277 8.19 -3.88 -0.58
C GLN A 277 7.44 -4.71 0.47
N PHE A 278 7.85 -4.61 1.74
CA PHE A 278 7.09 -5.21 2.84
C PHE A 278 5.72 -4.55 2.96
N ALA A 279 4.76 -5.32 3.46
CA ALA A 279 3.38 -4.87 3.62
C ALA A 279 3.30 -3.59 4.46
N SER A 280 4.03 -3.59 5.57
CA SER A 280 4.06 -2.52 6.54
C SER A 280 5.33 -2.58 7.38
N ASP A 281 5.62 -1.51 8.11
CA ASP A 281 6.70 -1.50 9.11
C ASP A 281 6.46 -2.51 10.22
N TYR A 282 5.19 -2.78 10.56
CA TYR A 282 4.83 -3.85 11.49
C TYR A 282 5.34 -5.20 10.99
N VAL A 283 5.15 -5.51 9.71
CA VAL A 283 5.67 -6.76 9.12
C VAL A 283 7.20 -6.80 9.14
N VAL A 284 7.88 -5.69 8.86
CA VAL A 284 9.34 -5.60 8.98
C VAL A 284 9.79 -5.92 10.40
N ASP A 285 9.17 -5.29 11.39
CA ASP A 285 9.47 -5.47 12.81
C ASP A 285 9.29 -6.92 13.24
N GLU A 286 8.16 -7.51 12.87
CA GLU A 286 7.78 -8.87 13.22
C GLU A 286 8.66 -9.94 12.55
N ILE A 287 9.05 -9.74 11.29
CA ILE A 287 10.01 -10.62 10.61
C ILE A 287 11.39 -10.48 11.25
N TYR A 288 11.86 -9.25 11.45
CA TYR A 288 13.16 -8.99 12.05
C TYR A 288 13.25 -9.64 13.44
N ASN A 289 12.28 -9.42 14.32
CA ASN A 289 12.30 -9.95 15.69
C ASN A 289 12.32 -11.48 15.72
N ARG A 290 11.47 -12.14 14.91
CA ARG A 290 11.41 -13.61 14.86
C ARG A 290 12.69 -14.21 14.29
N VAL A 291 13.22 -13.64 13.20
CA VAL A 291 14.46 -14.14 12.58
C VAL A 291 15.65 -13.84 13.48
N TYR A 292 15.72 -12.67 14.09
CA TYR A 292 16.79 -12.32 15.04
C TYR A 292 16.85 -13.29 16.23
N ALA A 293 15.70 -13.73 16.75
CA ALA A 293 15.64 -14.70 17.84
C ALA A 293 16.06 -16.13 17.42
N ARG A 294 15.90 -16.50 16.15
CA ARG A 294 16.09 -17.88 15.64
C ARG A 294 17.41 -18.09 14.88
N ASP A 295 17.82 -17.09 14.08
CA ASP A 295 18.93 -17.16 13.13
C ASP A 295 19.64 -15.79 13.03
N ARG A 296 20.08 -15.31 14.21
CA ARG A 296 20.70 -13.99 14.39
C ARG A 296 21.88 -13.75 13.45
N ASP A 297 22.87 -14.63 13.47
CA ASP A 297 24.13 -14.42 12.75
C ASP A 297 23.91 -14.31 11.24
N HIS A 298 22.95 -15.07 10.71
CA HIS A 298 22.59 -14.99 9.31
C HIS A 298 21.85 -13.70 8.96
N LEU A 299 20.93 -13.24 9.81
CA LEU A 299 20.27 -11.94 9.64
C LEU A 299 21.29 -10.80 9.67
N ILE A 300 22.20 -10.81 10.64
CA ILE A 300 23.28 -9.83 10.75
C ILE A 300 24.14 -9.82 9.49
N ARG A 301 24.57 -11.00 9.02
CA ARG A 301 25.32 -11.11 7.76
C ARG A 301 24.53 -10.60 6.57
N PHE A 302 23.22 -10.84 6.55
CA PHE A 302 22.34 -10.38 5.48
C PHE A 302 22.24 -8.86 5.43
N VAL A 303 22.07 -8.19 6.56
CA VAL A 303 21.94 -6.71 6.63
C VAL A 303 23.28 -5.97 6.61
N SER A 304 24.40 -6.67 6.83
CA SER A 304 25.74 -6.05 6.86
C SER A 304 26.34 -5.74 5.49
N VAL A 305 25.71 -6.18 4.41
CA VAL A 305 26.17 -5.94 3.04
C VAL A 305 25.08 -5.22 2.29
N THR A 306 25.44 -4.11 1.66
CA THR A 306 24.51 -3.36 0.83
C THR A 306 24.21 -4.12 -0.46
N ARG A 307 22.93 -4.29 -0.76
CA ARG A 307 22.48 -4.88 -2.03
C ARG A 307 21.84 -3.78 -2.87
N GLU A 308 22.58 -3.27 -3.86
CA GLU A 308 22.10 -2.17 -4.72
C GLU A 308 21.13 -2.62 -5.82
N ILE A 309 21.13 -3.90 -6.19
CA ILE A 309 20.42 -4.42 -7.37
C ILE A 309 19.40 -5.48 -6.98
N GLY A 310 18.19 -5.35 -7.54
CA GLY A 310 17.13 -6.36 -7.46
C GLY A 310 16.25 -6.25 -6.20
N GLU A 311 15.28 -7.16 -6.11
CA GLU A 311 14.27 -7.19 -5.05
C GLU A 311 14.89 -7.34 -3.65
N THR A 312 15.97 -8.11 -3.54
CA THR A 312 16.75 -8.28 -2.30
C THR A 312 17.35 -6.99 -1.77
N GLY A 313 17.55 -5.96 -2.61
CA GLY A 313 18.06 -4.66 -2.17
C GLY A 313 17.09 -3.88 -1.29
N GLN A 314 15.80 -3.91 -1.62
CA GLN A 314 14.79 -3.18 -0.83
C GLN A 314 14.56 -3.84 0.53
N PHE A 315 14.54 -5.16 0.57
CA PHE A 315 14.38 -5.90 1.82
C PHE A 315 15.60 -5.75 2.72
N ASN A 316 16.80 -5.82 2.14
CA ASN A 316 18.03 -5.53 2.85
C ASN A 316 18.01 -4.15 3.48
N ARG A 317 17.55 -3.12 2.75
CA ARG A 317 17.41 -1.76 3.28
C ARG A 317 16.44 -1.71 4.46
N ALA A 318 15.20 -2.19 4.31
CA ALA A 318 14.19 -2.13 5.36
C ALA A 318 14.62 -2.90 6.63
N LEU A 319 15.21 -4.09 6.47
CA LEU A 319 15.71 -4.87 7.59
C LEU A 319 16.98 -4.27 8.21
N PHE A 320 17.84 -3.64 7.42
CA PHE A 320 18.99 -2.90 7.93
C PHE A 320 18.56 -1.70 8.75
N GLU A 321 17.58 -0.93 8.27
CA GLU A 321 17.03 0.21 9.01
C GLU A 321 16.42 -0.24 10.34
N LYS A 322 15.62 -1.32 10.33
CA LYS A 322 15.11 -1.92 11.56
C LYS A 322 16.24 -2.36 12.50
N HIS A 323 17.25 -3.05 11.96
CA HIS A 323 18.41 -3.45 12.73
C HIS A 323 19.11 -2.24 13.39
N ALA A 324 19.31 -1.18 12.62
CA ALA A 324 19.92 0.06 13.10
C ALA A 324 19.13 0.68 14.26
N HIS A 325 17.81 0.83 14.11
CA HIS A 325 16.95 1.30 15.19
C HIS A 325 17.09 0.44 16.46
N THR A 326 17.08 -0.89 16.32
CA THR A 326 17.21 -1.81 17.45
C THR A 326 18.56 -1.68 18.16
N VAL A 327 19.67 -1.60 17.43
CA VAL A 327 21.00 -1.51 18.04
C VAL A 327 21.23 -0.11 18.65
N ILE A 328 20.80 0.95 17.99
CA ILE A 328 20.95 2.33 18.51
C ILE A 328 20.14 2.51 19.79
N ALA A 329 18.90 2.01 19.85
CA ALA A 329 18.07 2.06 21.05
C ALA A 329 18.68 1.25 22.20
N LYS A 330 19.32 0.11 21.91
CA LYS A 330 20.07 -0.66 22.93
C LYS A 330 21.26 0.11 23.48
N GLY A 331 21.85 1.02 22.70
CA GLY A 331 22.96 1.86 23.11
C GLY A 331 24.32 1.15 23.08
N GLY A 332 25.31 1.78 23.73
CA GLY A 332 26.69 1.29 23.77
C GLY A 332 27.64 2.09 22.88
N SER A 333 28.65 1.40 22.36
CA SER A 333 29.81 2.01 21.69
C SER A 333 29.73 1.79 20.18
N PHE A 334 29.79 2.88 19.41
CA PHE A 334 29.65 2.85 17.96
C PHE A 334 30.85 3.47 17.27
N LYS A 335 31.35 2.82 16.22
CA LYS A 335 32.41 3.36 15.40
C LYS A 335 31.88 4.47 14.50
N ILE A 336 32.50 5.64 14.56
CA ILE A 336 32.12 6.80 13.76
C ILE A 336 33.32 7.39 13.01
N ARG A 337 33.05 8.09 11.91
CA ARG A 337 34.05 8.86 11.17
C ARG A 337 33.48 10.21 10.76
N ASP A 338 34.18 11.28 11.13
CA ASP A 338 33.81 12.65 10.73
C ASP A 338 33.89 12.79 9.20
N LEU A 339 32.80 13.23 8.56
CA LEU A 339 32.72 13.31 7.11
C LEU A 339 33.52 14.48 6.51
N ARG A 340 33.91 15.46 7.33
CA ARG A 340 34.80 16.58 6.99
C ARG A 340 36.26 16.25 7.30
N THR A 341 36.59 15.89 8.53
CA THR A 341 38.00 15.69 8.95
C THR A 341 38.53 14.30 8.63
N LYS A 342 37.65 13.34 8.34
CA LYS A 342 37.96 11.92 8.09
C LYS A 342 38.53 11.17 9.29
N LEU A 343 38.58 11.80 10.47
CA LEU A 343 39.04 11.17 11.70
C LEU A 343 37.99 10.16 12.19
N GLU A 344 38.47 8.98 12.55
CA GLU A 344 37.67 7.94 13.21
C GLU A 344 37.68 8.16 14.72
N SER A 345 36.53 7.92 15.35
CA SER A 345 36.36 7.97 16.80
C SER A 345 35.18 7.08 17.20
N THR A 346 34.71 7.22 18.44
CA THR A 346 33.65 6.39 19.00
C THR A 346 32.54 7.26 19.56
N LEU A 347 31.31 6.98 19.16
CA LEU A 347 30.10 7.52 19.79
C LEU A 347 29.68 6.59 20.93
N GLN A 348 29.48 7.15 22.12
CA GLN A 348 28.92 6.43 23.26
C GLN A 348 27.46 6.85 23.44
N LEU A 349 26.55 5.88 23.38
CA LEU A 349 25.12 6.08 23.65
C LEU A 349 24.73 5.43 24.98
N PRO A 350 23.79 6.02 25.73
CA PRO A 350 23.22 5.40 26.92
C PRO A 350 22.65 4.02 26.60
N MET A 351 22.83 3.06 27.50
CA MET A 351 22.24 1.74 27.36
C MET A 351 20.72 1.79 27.55
N ASP A 352 20.01 0.92 26.82
CA ASP A 352 18.58 0.62 27.00
C ASP A 352 17.66 1.86 26.94
N LEU A 353 17.79 2.64 25.86
CA LEU A 353 16.90 3.77 25.57
C LEU A 353 15.48 3.28 25.26
N SER A 354 14.49 3.92 25.88
CA SER A 354 13.09 3.69 25.54
C SER A 354 12.79 4.22 24.14
N THR A 355 12.36 3.36 23.22
CA THR A 355 11.92 3.79 21.89
C THR A 355 10.54 4.42 21.99
N LEU A 356 10.42 5.68 21.56
CA LEU A 356 9.15 6.40 21.49
C LEU A 356 8.81 6.65 20.02
N LEU A 357 7.70 6.05 19.60
CA LEU A 357 7.16 6.24 18.25
C LEU A 357 6.37 7.55 18.18
N LEU A 358 6.81 8.46 17.31
CA LEU A 358 6.23 9.80 17.17
C LEU A 358 5.17 9.83 16.08
N SER A 359 3.95 10.21 16.46
CA SER A 359 2.89 10.61 15.52
C SER A 359 2.75 12.12 15.44
N ASN A 360 3.22 12.86 16.45
CA ASN A 360 3.24 14.32 16.47
C ASN A 360 4.38 14.87 17.35
N ASN A 361 4.65 16.17 17.23
CA ASN A 361 5.81 16.82 17.85
C ASN A 361 5.63 17.08 19.36
N SER A 362 4.41 17.07 19.91
CA SER A 362 4.20 17.39 21.33
C SER A 362 4.74 16.29 22.25
N GLN A 363 4.88 15.07 21.76
CA GLN A 363 5.42 13.92 22.48
C GLN A 363 6.92 14.03 22.84
N VAL A 364 7.65 15.00 22.27
CA VAL A 364 9.11 15.14 22.43
C VAL A 364 9.51 16.01 23.63
N GLN A 365 8.65 16.93 24.08
CA GLN A 365 9.04 17.98 25.02
C GLN A 365 9.43 17.41 26.40
N ASP A 366 8.62 16.53 26.96
CA ASP A 366 8.78 16.02 28.34
C ASP A 366 9.57 14.71 28.43
N ALA A 367 9.80 14.02 27.31
CA ALA A 367 10.51 12.75 27.28
C ALA A 367 12.04 12.95 27.46
N THR A 368 12.62 12.13 28.34
CA THR A 368 14.07 12.06 28.61
C THR A 368 14.54 10.61 28.46
N ASN A 369 15.80 10.43 28.08
CA ASN A 369 16.40 9.10 27.83
C ASN A 369 15.62 8.24 26.81
N CYS A 370 15.08 8.89 25.78
CA CYS A 370 14.31 8.23 24.73
C CYS A 370 15.04 8.26 23.38
N TYR A 371 14.85 7.18 22.63
CA TYR A 371 15.15 7.10 21.21
C TYR A 371 13.87 7.42 20.44
N PHE A 372 13.83 8.56 19.75
CA PHE A 372 12.64 9.02 19.05
C PHE A 372 12.65 8.53 17.60
N ARG A 373 11.60 7.81 17.20
CA ARG A 373 11.41 7.31 15.83
C ARG A 373 10.05 7.79 15.28
N PRO A 374 10.01 8.61 14.23
CA PRO A 374 8.77 8.96 13.53
C PRO A 374 8.04 7.72 13.00
N ILE A 375 6.70 7.69 13.08
CA ILE A 375 5.85 6.58 12.56
C ILE A 375 5.61 6.72 11.04
N SER A 376 5.74 7.93 10.51
CA SER A 376 5.65 8.20 9.08
C SER A 376 6.88 8.97 8.61
N ASN A 377 7.06 9.07 7.29
CA ASN A 377 8.11 9.88 6.64
C ASN A 377 7.90 11.40 6.85
N ILE A 378 7.57 11.85 8.07
CA ILE A 378 7.42 13.25 8.45
C ILE A 378 8.74 14.00 8.17
N PHE A 379 9.86 13.30 8.33
CA PHE A 379 11.21 13.81 8.06
C PHE A 379 11.97 12.79 7.19
N GLU A 380 11.86 12.87 5.87
CA GLU A 380 12.60 11.95 4.96
C GLU A 380 14.13 12.01 5.16
N SER A 381 14.63 13.11 5.73
CA SER A 381 16.04 13.33 5.99
C SER A 381 16.51 12.88 7.38
N VAL A 382 15.60 12.45 8.26
CA VAL A 382 15.92 12.05 9.64
C VAL A 382 15.00 10.90 10.08
N ASP A 383 15.56 9.69 10.10
CA ASP A 383 14.81 8.49 10.49
C ASP A 383 14.62 8.37 12.00
N SER A 384 15.49 9.02 12.80
CA SER A 384 15.38 9.06 14.25
C SER A 384 16.29 10.10 14.90
N PHE A 385 16.06 10.40 16.18
CA PHE A 385 16.90 11.32 16.94
C PHE A 385 16.90 11.02 18.44
N ILE A 386 17.92 11.53 19.14
CA ILE A 386 18.07 11.47 20.61
C ILE A 386 18.37 12.89 21.11
N LYS A 387 17.66 13.30 22.16
CA LYS A 387 17.91 14.60 22.82
C LYS A 387 19.29 14.61 23.49
N PRO A 388 19.99 15.75 23.52
CA PRO A 388 19.51 17.05 23.02
C PRO A 388 19.85 17.33 21.54
N ASN A 389 20.71 16.54 20.89
CA ASN A 389 21.41 17.01 19.70
C ASN A 389 21.81 15.93 18.67
N LEU A 390 21.41 14.67 18.83
CA LEU A 390 21.83 13.57 17.94
C LEU A 390 20.72 13.23 16.96
N LEU A 391 21.01 13.26 15.66
CA LEU A 391 20.10 12.90 14.58
C LEU A 391 20.71 11.71 13.82
N PHE A 392 19.89 10.77 13.39
CA PHE A 392 20.31 9.59 12.66
C PHE A 392 19.55 9.47 11.34
N GLN A 393 20.30 9.18 10.28
CA GLN A 393 19.77 8.88 8.95
C GLN A 393 20.36 7.56 8.47
N MET A 394 19.52 6.54 8.33
CA MET A 394 19.88 5.20 7.89
C MET A 394 19.95 5.18 6.37
N THR A 395 21.06 4.69 5.81
CA THR A 395 21.18 4.59 4.36
C THR A 395 22.14 3.49 3.92
N GLY A 396 21.72 2.75 2.90
CA GLY A 396 22.61 1.87 2.13
C GLY A 396 23.15 2.54 0.86
N ALA A 397 22.62 3.72 0.47
CA ALA A 397 23.02 4.38 -0.76
C ALA A 397 24.38 5.09 -0.59
N LYS A 398 25.16 5.20 -1.67
CA LYS A 398 26.39 6.01 -1.68
C LYS A 398 26.10 7.49 -1.53
N ASP A 399 25.05 7.93 -2.21
CA ASP A 399 24.55 9.29 -2.20
C ASP A 399 23.15 9.30 -1.59
N HIS A 400 23.00 10.06 -0.52
CA HIS A 400 21.74 10.26 0.20
C HIS A 400 21.65 11.73 0.62
N PRO A 401 21.21 12.61 -0.30
CA PRO A 401 21.06 14.02 0.01
C PRO A 401 20.08 14.25 1.16
N CYS A 402 20.29 15.33 1.91
CA CYS A 402 19.37 15.71 2.97
C CYS A 402 18.58 16.96 2.55
N LYS A 403 17.26 16.89 2.63
CA LYS A 403 16.40 18.05 2.48
C LYS A 403 16.56 18.93 3.71
N GLN A 404 17.00 20.17 3.48
CA GLN A 404 17.36 21.08 4.55
C GLN A 404 16.16 21.48 5.44
N THR A 405 14.97 21.63 4.85
CA THR A 405 13.76 22.04 5.58
C THR A 405 13.43 21.03 6.69
N GLU A 406 13.44 19.74 6.36
CA GLU A 406 13.16 18.67 7.31
C GLU A 406 14.20 18.59 8.44
N LEU A 407 15.48 18.80 8.11
CA LEU A 407 16.52 18.93 9.14
C LEU A 407 16.27 20.13 10.05
N CYS A 408 15.79 21.25 9.52
CA CYS A 408 15.45 22.43 10.31
C CYS A 408 14.31 22.13 11.27
N ASP A 409 13.26 21.47 10.81
CA ASP A 409 12.09 21.11 11.61
C ASP A 409 12.48 20.24 12.81
N VAL A 410 13.32 19.21 12.61
CA VAL A 410 13.81 18.36 13.70
C VAL A 410 14.71 19.15 14.67
N LEU A 411 15.53 20.07 14.17
CA LEU A 411 16.36 20.92 15.03
C LEU A 411 15.51 21.87 15.89
N GLU A 412 14.41 22.40 15.35
CA GLU A 412 13.46 23.21 16.11
C GLU A 412 12.77 22.40 17.20
N ILE A 413 12.36 21.16 16.90
CA ILE A 413 11.82 20.21 17.89
C ILE A 413 12.81 19.96 19.03
N LEU A 414 14.10 19.88 18.72
CA LEU A 414 15.18 19.70 19.70
C LEU A 414 15.57 20.99 20.44
N GLY A 415 14.90 22.12 20.18
CA GLY A 415 15.21 23.41 20.81
C GLY A 415 16.45 24.10 20.26
N ASN A 416 16.77 23.86 18.98
CA ASN A 416 17.90 24.44 18.25
C ASN A 416 19.24 24.33 19.00
N PRO A 417 19.72 23.09 19.24
CA PRO A 417 20.95 22.86 20.00
C PRO A 417 22.16 23.59 19.40
N SER A 418 23.11 23.95 20.25
CA SER A 418 24.30 24.71 19.83
C SER A 418 25.27 23.89 18.97
N LYS A 419 25.31 22.57 19.17
CA LYS A 419 26.19 21.62 18.47
C LYS A 419 25.39 20.37 18.03
N PRO A 420 24.51 20.49 17.03
CA PRO A 420 23.80 19.34 16.51
C PRO A 420 24.73 18.42 15.70
N GLU A 421 24.45 17.12 15.77
CA GLU A 421 25.23 16.07 15.11
C GLU A 421 24.30 15.18 14.29
N LEU A 422 24.63 14.97 13.02
CA LEU A 422 23.91 14.07 12.13
C LEU A 422 24.79 12.87 11.79
N TYR A 423 24.29 11.69 12.10
CA TYR A 423 24.92 10.40 11.89
C TYR A 423 24.27 9.67 10.71
N PHE A 424 25.03 9.49 9.64
CA PHE A 424 24.65 8.60 8.55
C PHE A 424 24.98 7.17 8.96
N VAL A 425 23.95 6.39 9.28
CA VAL A 425 24.07 5.01 9.75
C VAL A 425 24.08 4.10 8.52
N VAL A 426 25.20 3.41 8.31
CA VAL A 426 25.44 2.63 7.09
C VAL A 426 25.86 1.20 7.40
N PRO A 427 25.62 0.25 6.48
CA PRO A 427 26.17 -1.09 6.64
C PRO A 427 27.71 -1.07 6.65
N PRO A 428 28.37 -2.04 7.30
CA PRO A 428 29.83 -2.08 7.43
C PRO A 428 30.61 -1.93 6.12
N ASP A 429 30.08 -2.46 5.01
CA ASP A 429 30.72 -2.38 3.69
C ASP A 429 30.75 -0.95 3.09
N ARG A 430 29.94 -0.03 3.61
CA ARG A 430 29.89 1.39 3.18
C ARG A 430 30.75 2.31 4.01
N PHE A 431 31.08 1.93 5.24
CA PHE A 431 31.68 2.84 6.21
C PHE A 431 32.94 3.53 5.69
N ALA A 432 33.86 2.79 5.06
CA ALA A 432 35.12 3.35 4.57
C ALA A 432 34.92 4.32 3.40
N CYS A 433 34.00 4.03 2.47
CA CYS A 433 33.80 4.81 1.25
C CYS A 433 32.71 5.89 1.34
N PHE A 434 31.92 5.94 2.42
CA PHE A 434 30.83 6.91 2.55
C PHE A 434 31.35 8.35 2.63
N THR A 435 30.83 9.22 1.76
CA THR A 435 31.27 10.61 1.62
C THR A 435 30.27 11.61 2.18
N ARG A 436 30.70 12.86 2.24
CA ARG A 436 29.87 13.97 2.74
C ARG A 436 28.72 14.22 1.77
N GLN A 437 27.49 14.18 2.28
CA GLN A 437 26.27 14.39 1.50
C GLN A 437 25.95 15.89 1.28
N SER A 438 25.28 16.24 0.18
CA SER A 438 24.83 17.61 -0.10
C SER A 438 23.49 17.93 0.59
N TYR A 439 23.26 19.21 0.88
CA TYR A 439 21.92 19.68 1.28
C TYR A 439 21.11 20.07 0.06
N HIS A 440 19.85 19.67 0.02
CA HIS A 440 18.92 19.97 -1.06
C HIS A 440 17.80 20.89 -0.58
N GLY A 441 17.30 21.73 -1.49
CA GLY A 441 16.09 22.52 -1.30
C GLY A 441 14.83 21.68 -1.47
N THR A 442 13.67 22.29 -1.27
CA THR A 442 12.36 21.65 -1.49
C THR A 442 12.12 21.27 -2.95
N ASP A 443 12.84 21.91 -3.87
CA ASP A 443 12.86 21.65 -5.31
C ASP A 443 13.87 20.55 -5.73
N GLY A 444 14.55 19.92 -4.76
CA GLY A 444 15.55 18.88 -4.99
C GLY A 444 16.89 19.41 -5.54
N ARG A 445 17.09 20.72 -5.60
CA ARG A 445 18.36 21.30 -6.07
C ARG A 445 19.39 21.37 -4.95
N VAL A 446 20.65 21.14 -5.30
CA VAL A 446 21.78 21.30 -4.38
C VAL A 446 21.88 22.75 -3.94
N LEU A 447 21.86 22.97 -2.62
CA LEU A 447 21.98 24.30 -2.04
C LEU A 447 23.45 24.71 -1.91
N SER A 448 23.71 25.99 -2.17
CA SER A 448 25.01 26.58 -1.86
C SER A 448 25.16 26.79 -0.35
N GLN A 449 26.38 27.10 0.08
CA GLN A 449 26.66 27.42 1.47
C GLN A 449 25.90 28.69 1.92
N ASN A 450 25.62 29.64 1.03
CA ASN A 450 24.88 30.85 1.37
C ASN A 450 23.39 30.57 1.60
N ASP A 451 22.84 29.65 0.82
CA ASP A 451 21.41 29.27 0.86
C ASP A 451 21.10 28.25 1.98
N THR A 452 22.13 27.80 2.70
CA THR A 452 21.95 26.87 3.81
C THR A 452 21.45 27.61 5.08
N ILE A 453 20.36 27.13 5.71
CA ILE A 453 19.78 27.69 6.94
C ILE A 453 20.79 27.65 8.08
N ALA A 454 20.81 28.69 8.90
CA ALA A 454 21.80 28.90 9.95
C ALA A 454 21.87 27.76 11.00
N SER A 455 20.73 27.17 11.38
CA SER A 455 20.68 26.00 12.27
C SER A 455 21.33 24.77 11.63
N VAL A 456 21.00 24.48 10.37
CA VAL A 456 21.53 23.36 9.57
C VAL A 456 23.02 23.52 9.26
N LYS A 457 23.52 24.76 9.13
CA LYS A 457 24.97 25.04 9.00
C LYS A 457 25.79 24.57 10.22
N LYS A 458 25.18 24.47 11.40
CA LYS A 458 25.85 24.04 12.64
C LYS A 458 26.04 22.53 12.72
N LEU A 459 25.36 21.75 11.87
CA LEU A 459 25.43 20.29 11.89
C LEU A 459 26.84 19.79 11.60
N THR A 460 27.40 19.10 12.59
CA THR A 460 28.55 18.22 12.37
C THR A 460 28.04 16.89 11.84
N ARG A 461 28.72 16.33 10.85
CA ARG A 461 28.24 15.14 10.13
C ARG A 461 29.22 14.00 10.24
N PHE A 462 28.72 12.86 10.64
CA PHE A 462 29.48 11.63 10.83
C PHE A 462 28.87 10.51 10.01
N VAL A 463 29.68 9.54 9.60
CA VAL A 463 29.18 8.21 9.26
C VAL A 463 29.34 7.31 10.48
N LEU A 464 28.35 6.47 10.73
CA LEU A 464 28.29 5.51 11.82
C LEU A 464 28.12 4.11 11.24
N THR A 465 28.82 3.12 11.79
CA THR A 465 28.61 1.70 11.50
C THR A 465 28.53 0.89 12.77
N PHE A 466 27.96 -0.31 12.66
CA PHE A 466 27.99 -1.34 13.69
C PHE A 466 29.23 -2.22 13.49
N GLU A 467 29.90 -2.60 14.57
CA GLU A 467 30.91 -3.65 14.49
C GLU A 467 30.26 -5.04 14.64
N PRO A 468 30.71 -6.06 13.91
CA PRO A 468 30.21 -7.43 14.06
C PRO A 468 30.35 -7.97 15.50
N SER A 469 31.32 -7.46 16.26
CA SER A 469 31.64 -7.84 17.64
C SER A 469 30.78 -7.16 18.71
N HIS A 470 30.08 -6.06 18.37
CA HIS A 470 29.20 -5.33 19.28
C HIS A 470 27.73 -5.76 19.18
N GLN A 471 27.43 -6.70 18.27
CA GLN A 471 26.06 -7.06 17.93
C GLN A 471 25.50 -8.12 18.83
#